data_AF-A0A3L7UY20-F1
#
_entry.id   AF-A0A3L7UY20-F1
#
_cell.length_a   1.000
_cell.length_b   1.000
_cell.length_c   1.000
_cell.angle_alpha   90.00
_cell.angle_beta   90.00
_cell.angle_gamma   90.00
#
_symmetry.space_group_name_H-M   'P 1'
#
loop_
_entity.id
_entity.type
_entity.pdbx_description
1 polymer ?
#
loop_
_entity_poly.entity_id
_entity_poly.type
_entity_poly.pdbx_seq_one_letter_code
_entity_poly.pdbx_strand_id
1 'polypeptide(L)' 'MLTGSADRDTLLGGSVNDTLLGGADADILLGNDILLGNDTLDGEGHSRDTINGGSGTNTLLGLAAEIDLAFTLIPD' A
#
# COMPACT_ATOMS: atom_id res chain seq x y z
N MET A 1 -0.63 -0.65 12.80
CA MET A 1 -1.94 -0.14 12.34
C MET A 1 -1.85 1.36 12.19
N LEU A 2 -2.11 1.85 10.99
CA LEU A 2 -2.08 3.25 10.59
C LEU A 2 -3.34 3.54 9.76
N THR A 3 -4.01 4.65 10.02
CA THR A 3 -5.27 5.02 9.37
C THR A 3 -5.16 6.46 8.88
N GLY A 4 -5.46 6.65 7.60
CA GLY A 4 -5.60 7.95 6.97
C GLY A 4 -6.89 8.65 7.36
N SER A 5 -7.12 9.77 6.71
CA SER A 5 -8.25 10.68 6.90
C SER A 5 -9.24 10.50 5.75
N ALA A 6 -10.12 11.49 5.54
CA ALA A 6 -10.96 11.51 4.35
C ALA A 6 -10.25 12.14 3.14
N ASP A 7 -9.10 12.78 3.35
CA ASP A 7 -8.31 13.44 2.33
C ASP A 7 -7.31 12.46 1.70
N ARG A 8 -6.50 12.95 0.77
CA ARG A 8 -5.45 12.16 0.10
C ARG A 8 -4.25 11.96 1.01
N ASP A 9 -4.00 10.71 1.40
CA ASP A 9 -2.97 10.33 2.34
C ASP A 9 -1.81 9.55 1.68
N THR A 10 -0.65 9.59 2.36
CA THR A 10 0.47 8.69 2.07
C THR A 10 0.85 7.98 3.36
N LEU A 11 0.61 6.68 3.38
CA LEU A 11 0.72 5.82 4.54
C LEU A 11 1.89 4.85 4.31
N LEU A 12 2.86 4.84 5.22
CA LEU A 12 4.04 3.99 5.16
C LEU A 12 4.09 3.07 6.39
N GLY A 13 4.14 1.78 6.13
CA GLY A 13 4.33 0.71 7.09
C GLY A 13 5.76 0.67 7.64
N GLY A 14 5.89 -0.01 8.77
CA GLY A 14 7.16 -0.40 9.38
C GLY A 14 7.70 -1.70 8.79
N SER A 15 8.68 -2.29 9.46
CA SER A 15 9.38 -3.48 8.99
C SER A 15 8.72 -4.80 9.43
N VAL A 16 7.46 -4.78 9.85
CA VAL A 16 6.73 -5.93 10.39
C VAL A 16 5.29 -5.85 9.91
N ASN A 17 4.51 -6.93 10.07
CA ASN A 17 3.10 -6.97 9.65
C ASN A 17 2.32 -5.72 10.07
N ASP A 18 1.84 -5.00 9.07
CA ASP A 18 1.11 -3.77 9.22
C ASP A 18 -0.35 -3.88 8.80
N THR A 19 -1.11 -2.89 9.24
CA THR A 19 -2.47 -2.66 8.77
C THR A 19 -2.55 -1.20 8.38
N LEU A 20 -2.74 -0.92 7.09
CA LEU A 20 -2.86 0.43 6.55
C LEU A 20 -4.27 0.62 5.99
N LEU A 21 -4.93 1.69 6.41
CA LEU A 21 -6.29 2.04 6.02
C LEU A 21 -6.27 3.43 5.38
N GLY A 22 -6.59 3.53 4.09
CA GLY A 22 -6.46 4.72 3.25
C GLY A 22 -7.45 5.81 3.65
N GLY A 23 -8.74 5.54 3.44
CA GLY A 23 -9.80 6.49 3.72
C GLY A 23 -10.76 6.62 2.55
N ALA A 24 -11.15 7.84 2.20
CA ALA A 24 -12.16 8.07 1.16
C ALA A 24 -11.57 8.46 -0.20
N ASP A 25 -10.57 9.34 -0.17
CA ASP A 25 -9.94 9.91 -1.36
C ASP A 25 -8.84 8.98 -1.90
N ALA A 26 -8.14 9.38 -2.95
CA ALA A 26 -7.12 8.54 -3.58
C ALA A 26 -5.80 8.57 -2.80
N ASP A 27 -5.44 7.42 -2.23
CA ASP A 27 -4.35 7.29 -1.28
C ASP A 27 -3.14 6.53 -1.84
N ILE A 28 -2.01 6.65 -1.14
CA ILE A 28 -0.81 5.84 -1.37
C ILE A 28 -0.54 5.02 -0.11
N LEU A 29 -0.62 3.70 -0.21
CA LEU A 29 -0.34 2.79 0.91
C LEU A 29 0.88 1.92 0.59
N LEU A 30 1.90 1.98 1.43
CA LEU A 30 3.18 1.28 1.26
C LEU A 30 3.44 0.36 2.47
N GLY A 31 3.44 -0.96 2.27
CA GLY A 31 3.69 -1.96 3.31
C GLY A 31 5.12 -1.97 3.86
N ASN A 32 6.09 -1.50 3.06
CA ASN A 32 7.55 -1.54 3.29
C ASN A 32 8.19 -2.91 2.95
N ASP A 33 9.46 -2.90 2.57
CA ASP A 33 10.13 -4.04 1.89
C ASP A 33 11.33 -4.60 2.67
N ILE A 34 11.64 -4.07 3.86
CA ILE A 34 12.96 -4.30 4.50
C ILE A 34 13.03 -5.63 5.28
N LEU A 35 11.90 -6.18 5.72
CA LEU A 35 11.79 -7.50 6.35
C LEU A 35 10.46 -8.13 5.91
N LEU A 36 10.42 -9.45 5.74
CA LEU A 36 9.21 -10.19 5.32
C LEU A 36 8.04 -9.97 6.30
N GLY A 37 7.27 -8.91 6.09
CA GLY A 37 6.03 -8.58 6.75
C GLY A 37 4.85 -9.01 5.87
N ASN A 38 3.80 -9.53 6.49
CA ASN A 38 2.55 -9.82 5.81
C ASN A 38 1.56 -8.72 6.19
N ASP A 39 1.34 -7.80 5.26
CA ASP A 39 0.59 -6.59 5.52
C ASP A 39 -0.86 -6.71 5.03
N THR A 40 -1.74 -5.96 5.67
CA THR A 40 -3.11 -5.74 5.21
C THR A 40 -3.26 -4.27 4.83
N LEU A 41 -3.50 -4.00 3.56
CA LEU A 41 -3.63 -2.66 3.02
C LEU A 41 -5.02 -2.51 2.41
N ASP A 42 -5.82 -1.60 2.95
CA ASP A 42 -7.16 -1.30 2.45
C ASP A 42 -7.20 0.17 2.05
N GLY A 43 -7.40 0.45 0.76
CA GLY A 43 -7.59 1.82 0.30
C GLY A 43 -8.85 2.46 0.90
N GLU A 44 -9.85 1.64 1.26
CA GLU A 44 -11.19 2.08 1.63
C GLU A 44 -11.84 2.99 0.55
N GLY A 45 -13.10 3.37 0.73
CA GLY A 45 -13.74 4.33 -0.18
C GLY A 45 -14.05 3.83 -1.61
N HIS A 46 -14.26 4.78 -2.52
CA HIS A 46 -14.59 4.54 -3.94
C HIS A 46 -13.56 5.15 -4.91
N SER A 47 -12.48 5.71 -4.37
CA SER A 47 -11.33 6.24 -5.09
C SER A 47 -10.49 5.10 -5.67
N ARG A 48 -9.51 5.44 -6.52
CA ARG A 48 -8.50 4.47 -6.97
C ARG A 48 -7.21 4.74 -6.23
N ASP A 49 -6.86 3.83 -5.34
CA ASP A 49 -5.68 3.95 -4.50
C ASP A 49 -4.47 3.32 -5.18
N THR A 50 -3.29 3.74 -4.75
CA THR A 50 -2.01 3.25 -5.21
C THR A 50 -1.40 2.45 -4.07
N ILE A 51 -1.40 1.12 -4.19
CA ILE A 51 -1.02 0.25 -3.08
C ILE A 51 0.20 -0.57 -3.49
N ASN A 52 1.18 -0.63 -2.59
CA ASN A 52 2.32 -1.52 -2.68
C ASN A 52 2.42 -2.31 -1.37
N GLY A 53 2.18 -3.62 -1.44
CA GLY A 53 2.29 -4.49 -0.27
C GLY A 53 3.72 -4.67 0.25
N GLY A 54 4.76 -4.36 -0.55
CA GLY A 54 6.13 -4.69 -0.20
C GLY A 54 6.40 -6.19 -0.32
N SER A 55 7.46 -6.67 0.36
CA SER A 55 7.76 -8.11 0.42
C SER A 55 6.75 -8.86 1.29
N GLY A 56 6.85 -10.19 1.32
CA GLY A 56 5.93 -11.04 2.07
C GLY A 56 4.64 -11.37 1.32
N THR A 57 3.67 -11.92 2.06
CA THR A 57 2.35 -12.30 1.52
C THR A 57 1.32 -11.30 2.02
N ASN A 58 0.93 -10.38 1.14
CA ASN A 58 0.12 -9.22 1.49
C ASN A 58 -1.35 -9.42 1.08
N THR A 59 -2.26 -8.80 1.82
CA THR A 59 -3.68 -8.76 1.52
C THR A 59 -4.06 -7.33 1.14
N LEU A 60 -4.48 -7.12 -0.11
CA LEU A 60 -4.91 -5.82 -0.60
C LEU A 60 -6.43 -5.80 -0.76
N LEU A 61 -7.08 -4.78 -0.22
CA LEU A 61 -8.53 -4.59 -0.22
C LEU A 61 -8.87 -3.22 -0.85
N GLY A 62 -10.11 -3.09 -1.33
CA GLY A 62 -10.61 -1.86 -1.97
C GLY A 62 -10.34 -1.77 -3.48
N LEU A 63 -10.55 -0.58 -4.05
CA LEU A 63 -10.32 -0.29 -5.46
C LEU A 63 -8.86 0.12 -5.70
N ALA A 64 -7.94 -0.81 -5.49
CA ALA A 64 -6.51 -0.55 -5.60
C ALA A 64 -5.98 -0.75 -7.04
N ALA A 65 -5.08 0.15 -7.45
CA ALA A 65 -4.06 -0.13 -8.44
C ALA A 65 -2.80 -0.60 -7.70
N GLU A 66 -2.44 -1.87 -7.87
CA GLU A 66 -1.19 -2.39 -7.34
C GLU A 66 -0.01 -1.76 -8.10
N ILE A 67 0.98 -1.24 -7.37
CA ILE A 67 2.27 -0.88 -7.96
C ILE A 67 3.08 -2.15 -8.13
N ASP A 68 3.31 -2.58 -9.37
CA ASP A 68 4.34 -3.57 -9.68
C ASP A 68 5.73 -2.91 -9.59
N LEU A 69 6.50 -3.27 -8.56
CA LEU A 69 7.88 -2.82 -8.38
C LEU A 69 8.89 -3.59 -9.25
N ALA A 70 8.47 -4.61 -10.01
CA ALA A 70 9.33 -5.34 -10.92
C ALA A 70 9.61 -4.50 -12.18
N PHE A 71 10.48 -3.50 -12.06
CA PHE A 71 11.00 -2.78 -13.22
C PHE A 71 12.29 -3.45 -13.71
N THR A 72 12.34 -3.77 -15.00
CA THR A 72 13.62 -4.04 -15.67
C THR A 72 14.15 -2.73 -16.22
N LEU A 73 15.28 -2.27 -15.70
CA LEU A 73 16.02 -1.19 -16.35
C LEU A 73 16.56 -1.72 -17.69
N ILE A 74 16.04 -1.19 -18.80
CA ILE A 74 16.67 -1.37 -20.11
C ILE A 74 17.61 -0.19 -20.28
N PRO A 75 18.94 -0.37 -20.14
CA PRO A 75 19.89 0.68 -20.46
C PRO A 75 19.85 1.00 -21.96
N ASP A 76 20.11 2.26 -22.32
CA ASP A 76 20.18 2.75 -23.70
C ASP A 76 21.12 1.94 -24.60
#